data_AF-A0A1R3V9L8-F1
#
_entry.id   AF-A0A1R3V9L8-F1
#
_cell.length_a   1.000
_cell.length_b   1.000
_cell.length_c   1.000
_cell.angle_alpha   90.00
_cell.angle_beta   90.00
_cell.angle_gamma   90.00
#
_symmetry.space_group_name_H-M   'P 1'
#
loop_
_entity.id
_entity.type
_entity.pdbx_description
1 polymer ?
#
loop_
_entity_poly.entity_id
_entity_poly.type
_entity_poly.pdbx_seq_one_letter_code
_entity_poly.pdbx_strand_id
1 'polypeptide(L)'
;MKRTSVLFSMLGVAAVVLGFSWPWLANRTAGGVSAATVALGKTIYAERCATCHGANLEGQRDWKSPLLSGRMPAPPHDASGHSWHHPDGVLFRVTKEGPAAVVRGGYESDMPAFAGMMTDEEIRAVLTFIKSTWPERERQYQAEMSRREQEQAQLDRAPPNPSSTGKHGL
;
A
#
# COMPACT_ATOMS: atom_id res chain seq x y z
N MET A 1 89.49 20.56 -4.64
CA MET A 1 88.46 21.55 -4.27
C MET A 1 87.18 21.13 -4.99
N LYS A 2 86.01 20.80 -4.42
CA LYS A 2 85.34 21.09 -3.14
C LYS A 2 84.55 19.83 -2.72
N ARG A 3 84.44 19.62 -1.40
CA ARG A 3 83.50 18.68 -0.76
C ARG A 3 82.13 19.36 -0.68
N THR A 4 81.03 18.62 -0.86
CA THR A 4 79.78 18.88 -0.11
C THR A 4 78.93 17.62 -0.08
N SER A 5 78.59 17.23 1.15
CA SER A 5 77.73 16.12 1.53
C SER A 5 76.25 16.53 1.58
N VAL A 6 75.39 15.54 1.32
CA VAL A 6 74.07 15.25 1.92
C VAL A 6 72.93 16.25 1.69
N LEU A 7 71.78 15.74 1.24
CA LEU A 7 70.50 15.84 1.96
C LEU A 7 69.53 14.76 1.46
N PHE A 8 69.17 13.85 2.37
CA PHE A 8 67.99 12.99 2.25
C PHE A 8 66.76 13.89 2.38
N SER A 9 65.86 13.88 1.38
CA SER A 9 64.50 14.36 1.57
C SER A 9 63.53 13.17 1.58
N MET A 10 62.90 13.08 2.73
CA MET A 10 61.83 12.20 3.16
C MET A 10 60.57 12.26 2.30
N LEU A 11 59.86 11.13 2.33
CA LEU A 11 58.40 10.96 2.29
C LEU A 11 57.62 11.38 1.03
N GLY A 12 56.96 10.37 0.46
CA GLY A 12 55.86 10.54 -0.49
C GLY A 12 55.33 9.22 -1.05
N VAL A 13 55.12 8.20 -0.21
CA VAL A 13 54.33 7.03 -0.63
C VAL A 13 52.87 7.46 -0.68
N ALA A 14 52.34 7.69 -1.87
CA ALA A 14 50.89 7.65 -2.11
C ALA A 14 50.64 6.53 -3.11
N ALA A 15 50.57 5.31 -2.59
CA ALA A 15 50.01 4.17 -3.31
C ALA A 15 48.52 4.44 -3.53
N VAL A 16 48.15 4.92 -4.72
CA VAL A 16 46.76 4.91 -5.18
C VAL A 16 46.46 3.49 -5.63
N VAL A 17 45.99 2.68 -4.69
CA VAL A 17 45.40 1.38 -4.98
C VAL A 17 44.08 1.29 -4.22
N LEU A 18 43.11 0.66 -4.87
CA LEU A 18 41.76 0.31 -4.44
C LEU A 18 40.74 1.42 -4.77
N GLY A 19 40.02 1.35 -5.89
CA GLY A 19 39.18 0.19 -6.19
C GLY A 19 38.00 0.16 -5.21
N PHE A 20 37.20 1.22 -5.20
CA PHE A 20 35.84 1.22 -4.62
C PHE A 20 34.88 1.81 -5.64
N SER A 21 34.86 1.22 -6.83
CA SER A 21 33.65 1.16 -7.65
C SER A 21 32.63 0.32 -6.88
N TRP A 22 31.99 0.95 -5.91
CA TRP A 22 30.86 0.39 -5.21
C TRP A 22 29.61 1.06 -5.79
N PRO A 23 28.98 0.52 -6.85
CA PRO A 23 27.62 0.90 -7.18
C PRO A 23 26.67 0.23 -6.18
N TRP A 24 26.93 0.38 -4.88
CA TRP A 24 25.91 0.15 -3.86
C TRP A 24 25.65 1.45 -3.14
N LEU A 25 25.09 2.43 -3.85
CA LEU A 25 24.33 3.49 -3.19
C LEU A 25 23.28 4.14 -4.09
N ALA A 26 22.71 3.40 -5.04
CA ALA A 26 21.56 3.88 -5.81
C ALA A 26 20.55 2.76 -6.10
N ASN A 27 20.21 1.97 -5.08
CA ASN A 27 18.88 1.35 -5.05
C ASN A 27 18.39 1.19 -3.61
N ARG A 28 18.34 2.30 -2.87
CA ARG A 28 17.35 2.40 -1.81
C ARG A 28 16.02 2.64 -2.50
N THR A 29 15.33 1.58 -2.90
CA THR A 29 13.87 1.62 -3.02
C THR A 29 13.33 1.83 -1.60
N ALA A 30 13.44 3.07 -1.11
CA ALA A 30 12.68 3.52 0.03
C ALA A 30 11.21 3.19 -0.28
N GLY A 31 10.50 2.63 0.70
CA GLY A 31 9.12 2.13 0.61
C GLY A 31 8.05 3.18 0.27
N GLY A 32 8.30 4.01 -0.74
CA GLY A 32 7.31 4.81 -1.43
C GLY A 32 6.65 3.99 -2.54
N VAL A 33 5.37 4.29 -2.78
CA VAL A 33 4.63 3.80 -3.93
C VAL A 33 5.42 4.08 -5.22
N SER A 34 5.80 3.04 -5.96
CA SER A 34 6.55 3.22 -7.20
C SER A 34 5.64 3.77 -8.30
N ALA A 35 6.16 4.67 -9.15
CA ALA A 35 5.41 5.18 -10.31
C ALA A 35 4.93 4.05 -11.25
N ALA A 36 5.71 2.97 -11.34
CA ALA A 36 5.36 1.77 -12.10
C ALA A 36 4.13 1.06 -11.51
N THR A 37 4.04 0.95 -10.17
CA THR A 37 2.88 0.35 -9.49
C THR A 37 1.61 1.18 -9.73
N VAL A 38 1.70 2.51 -9.69
CA VAL A 38 0.57 3.40 -10.00
C VAL A 38 0.14 3.25 -11.45
N ALA A 39 1.09 3.20 -12.39
CA ALA A 39 0.79 3.04 -13.82
C ALA A 39 0.12 1.69 -14.13
N LEU A 40 0.61 0.61 -13.53
CA LEU A 40 -0.02 -0.72 -13.60
C LEU A 40 -1.45 -0.67 -13.03
N GLY A 41 -1.61 -0.12 -11.83
CA GLY A 41 -2.91 0.03 -11.18
C GLY A 41 -3.92 0.83 -11.99
N LYS A 42 -3.47 1.91 -12.64
CA LYS A 42 -4.31 2.73 -13.54
C LYS A 42 -4.80 1.93 -14.76
N THR A 43 -3.93 1.12 -15.34
CA THR A 43 -4.28 0.28 -16.50
C THR A 43 -5.34 -0.74 -16.11
N ILE A 44 -5.12 -1.45 -15.01
CA ILE A 44 -6.07 -2.43 -14.46
C ILE A 44 -7.40 -1.76 -14.11
N TYR A 45 -7.36 -0.58 -13.48
CA TYR A 45 -8.56 0.18 -13.14
C TYR A 45 -9.43 0.46 -14.38
N ALA A 46 -8.81 0.93 -15.46
CA ALA A 46 -9.51 1.25 -16.70
C ALA A 46 -10.15 0.00 -17.32
N GLU A 47 -9.47 -1.15 -17.27
CA GLU A 47 -9.95 -2.41 -17.86
C GLU A 47 -11.03 -3.11 -17.02
N ARG A 48 -10.98 -2.99 -15.69
CA ARG A 48 -11.75 -3.86 -14.79
C ARG A 48 -12.72 -3.12 -13.88
N CYS A 49 -12.45 -1.86 -13.55
CA CYS A 49 -13.18 -1.14 -12.51
C CYS A 49 -14.03 0.01 -13.08
N ALA A 50 -13.49 0.71 -14.09
CA ALA A 50 -14.08 1.93 -14.64
C ALA A 50 -15.46 1.74 -15.26
N THR A 51 -15.82 0.52 -15.70
CA THR A 51 -17.15 0.23 -16.24
C THR A 51 -18.28 0.48 -15.25
N CYS A 52 -18.00 0.37 -13.94
CA CYS A 52 -18.98 0.65 -12.88
C CYS A 52 -18.58 1.89 -12.07
N HIS A 53 -17.30 2.03 -11.73
CA HIS A 53 -16.81 3.12 -10.88
C HIS A 53 -16.47 4.40 -11.65
N GLY A 54 -16.67 4.43 -12.97
CA GLY A 54 -16.41 5.57 -13.82
C GLY A 54 -14.93 5.71 -14.21
N ALA A 55 -14.66 6.31 -15.37
CA ALA A 55 -13.28 6.49 -15.85
C ALA A 55 -12.48 7.52 -15.02
N ASN A 56 -13.19 8.42 -14.32
CA ASN A 56 -12.65 9.45 -13.45
C ASN A 56 -12.88 9.14 -11.96
N LEU A 57 -13.20 7.88 -11.62
CA LEU A 57 -13.50 7.43 -10.26
C LEU A 57 -14.76 8.06 -9.65
N GLU A 58 -15.65 8.60 -10.48
CA GLU A 58 -16.84 9.35 -10.09
C GLU A 58 -18.01 8.47 -9.62
N GLY A 59 -17.92 7.15 -9.81
CA GLY A 59 -18.97 6.21 -9.47
C GLY A 59 -20.25 6.37 -10.30
N GLN A 60 -21.30 5.67 -9.88
CA GLN A 60 -22.64 5.83 -10.44
C GLN A 60 -23.37 7.01 -9.77
N ARG A 61 -24.32 7.60 -10.49
CA ARG A 61 -25.21 8.62 -9.91
C ARG A 61 -25.98 8.05 -8.72
N ASP A 62 -26.33 8.91 -7.77
CA ASP A 62 -27.17 8.55 -6.61
C ASP A 62 -26.66 7.32 -5.86
N TRP A 63 -25.33 7.10 -5.81
CA TRP A 63 -24.70 5.90 -5.25
C TRP A 63 -25.03 5.61 -3.79
N LYS A 64 -25.61 6.58 -3.07
CA LYS A 64 -26.06 6.46 -1.68
C LYS A 64 -27.50 5.95 -1.56
N SER A 65 -28.20 5.75 -2.68
CA SER A 65 -29.57 5.27 -2.73
C SER A 65 -29.62 3.88 -3.42
N PRO A 66 -30.32 2.90 -2.83
CA PRO A 66 -30.45 1.58 -3.45
C PRO A 66 -31.11 1.64 -4.84
N LEU A 67 -30.66 0.77 -5.73
CA LEU A 67 -31.33 0.50 -7.01
C LEU A 67 -32.68 -0.22 -6.75
N LEU A 68 -33.49 -0.37 -7.81
CA LEU A 68 -34.73 -1.16 -7.74
C LEU A 68 -34.48 -2.62 -7.32
N SER A 69 -33.28 -3.14 -7.56
CA SER A 69 -32.85 -4.46 -7.08
C SER A 69 -32.53 -4.50 -5.57
N GLY A 70 -32.62 -3.39 -4.85
CA GLY A 70 -32.21 -3.27 -3.44
C GLY A 70 -30.69 -3.16 -3.20
N ARG A 71 -29.87 -3.48 -4.21
CA ARG A 71 -28.40 -3.37 -4.20
C ARG A 71 -27.93 -1.92 -4.37
N MET A 72 -26.75 -1.61 -3.84
CA MET A 72 -26.16 -0.28 -3.92
C MET A 72 -25.44 -0.07 -5.26
N PRO A 73 -25.57 1.11 -5.90
CA PRO A 73 -24.76 1.47 -7.06
C PRO A 73 -23.26 1.52 -6.70
N ALA A 74 -22.41 1.45 -7.71
CA ALA A 74 -20.96 1.55 -7.52
C ALA A 74 -20.57 2.94 -6.95
N PRO A 75 -19.94 3.00 -5.76
CA PRO A 75 -19.56 4.27 -5.16
C PRO A 75 -18.39 4.93 -5.91
N PRO A 76 -18.22 6.25 -5.82
CA PRO A 76 -17.01 6.92 -6.25
C PRO A 76 -15.80 6.38 -5.49
N HIS A 77 -14.68 6.29 -6.21
CA HIS A 77 -13.37 5.99 -5.63
C HIS A 77 -12.52 7.25 -5.46
N ASP A 78 -13.00 8.44 -5.86
CA ASP A 78 -12.39 9.72 -5.55
C ASP A 78 -12.73 10.22 -4.13
N ALA A 79 -12.41 11.48 -3.83
CA ALA A 79 -12.66 12.11 -2.53
C ALA A 79 -14.16 12.25 -2.18
N SER A 80 -15.06 12.21 -3.16
CA SER A 80 -16.51 12.31 -2.94
C SER A 80 -17.13 11.00 -2.43
N GLY A 81 -16.40 9.90 -2.59
CA GLY A 81 -16.75 8.57 -2.10
C GLY A 81 -16.41 8.36 -0.63
N HIS A 82 -16.29 7.09 -0.24
CA HIS A 82 -15.99 6.70 1.15
C HIS A 82 -14.90 5.62 1.27
N SER A 83 -14.27 5.20 0.16
CA SER A 83 -13.25 4.14 0.20
C SER A 83 -12.06 4.50 1.10
N TRP A 84 -11.71 5.78 1.21
CA TRP A 84 -10.64 6.27 2.09
C TRP A 84 -10.95 6.14 3.60
N HIS A 85 -12.19 5.82 3.99
CA HIS A 85 -12.53 5.47 5.37
C HIS A 85 -12.11 4.05 5.77
N HIS A 86 -11.73 3.21 4.81
CA HIS A 86 -11.44 1.80 5.05
C HIS A 86 -9.93 1.51 5.01
N PRO A 87 -9.43 0.66 5.92
CA PRO A 87 -8.03 0.28 5.94
C PRO A 87 -7.68 -0.64 4.76
N ASP A 88 -6.39 -0.74 4.45
CA ASP A 88 -5.87 -1.51 3.31
C ASP A 88 -6.35 -2.97 3.29
N GLY A 89 -6.40 -3.65 4.44
CA GLY A 89 -6.85 -5.04 4.51
C GLY A 89 -8.32 -5.21 4.16
N VAL A 90 -9.18 -4.27 4.57
CA VAL A 90 -10.60 -4.26 4.19
C VAL A 90 -10.76 -4.00 2.70
N LEU A 91 -10.09 -2.98 2.15
CA LEU A 91 -10.16 -2.65 0.72
C LEU A 91 -9.67 -3.82 -0.16
N PHE A 92 -8.59 -4.48 0.28
CA PHE A 92 -8.05 -5.67 -0.38
C PHE A 92 -9.06 -6.82 -0.37
N ARG A 93 -9.65 -7.15 0.78
CA ARG A 93 -10.65 -8.23 0.89
C ARG A 93 -11.91 -7.92 0.09
N VAL A 94 -12.44 -6.70 0.16
CA VAL A 94 -13.62 -6.30 -0.63
C VAL A 94 -13.37 -6.49 -2.13
N THR A 95 -12.17 -6.16 -2.60
CA THR A 95 -11.80 -6.36 -4.01
C THR A 95 -11.60 -7.84 -4.34
N LYS A 96 -10.87 -8.58 -3.51
CA LYS A 96 -10.53 -9.98 -3.76
C LYS A 96 -11.73 -10.92 -3.62
N GLU A 97 -12.48 -10.77 -2.54
CA GLU A 97 -13.54 -11.69 -2.09
C GLU A 97 -14.95 -11.18 -2.47
N GLY A 98 -15.07 -9.91 -2.87
CA GLY A 98 -16.34 -9.25 -3.16
C GLY A 98 -17.03 -8.68 -1.90
N PRO A 99 -17.81 -7.59 -2.00
CA PRO A 99 -18.47 -6.98 -0.83
C PRO A 99 -19.43 -7.93 -0.09
N ALA A 100 -20.11 -8.82 -0.83
CA ALA A 100 -21.06 -9.78 -0.25
C ALA A 100 -20.41 -10.73 0.76
N ALA A 101 -19.14 -11.09 0.56
CA ALA A 101 -18.38 -11.93 1.49
C ALA A 101 -17.94 -11.16 2.75
N VAL A 102 -17.72 -9.84 2.64
CA VAL A 102 -17.10 -9.02 3.69
C VAL A 102 -18.12 -8.34 4.61
N VAL A 103 -19.23 -7.83 4.07
CA VAL A 103 -20.21 -7.01 4.82
C VAL A 103 -21.12 -7.85 5.75
N ARG A 104 -21.19 -9.18 5.53
CA ARG A 104 -22.04 -10.14 6.28
C ARG A 104 -23.53 -9.77 6.20
N GLY A 105 -24.37 -10.49 6.95
CA GLY A 105 -25.80 -10.15 7.10
C GLY A 105 -26.66 -10.33 5.84
N GLY A 106 -26.22 -11.16 4.89
CA GLY A 106 -26.94 -11.36 3.62
C GLY A 106 -26.80 -10.20 2.63
N TYR A 107 -25.77 -9.35 2.78
CA TYR A 107 -25.51 -8.24 1.87
C TYR A 107 -25.26 -8.73 0.44
N GLU A 108 -25.97 -8.16 -0.53
CA GLU A 108 -25.81 -8.45 -1.96
C GLU A 108 -25.16 -7.26 -2.68
N SER A 109 -24.33 -7.56 -3.68
CA SER A 109 -23.62 -6.55 -4.46
C SER A 109 -23.53 -6.92 -5.93
N ASP A 110 -23.50 -5.92 -6.80
CA ASP A 110 -23.15 -6.06 -8.21
C ASP A 110 -21.64 -6.14 -8.44
N MET A 111 -20.82 -5.77 -7.46
CA MET A 111 -19.37 -5.85 -7.57
C MET A 111 -18.91 -7.31 -7.42
N PRO A 112 -18.24 -7.89 -8.44
CA PRO A 112 -17.78 -9.27 -8.38
C PRO A 112 -16.57 -9.42 -7.45
N ALA A 113 -16.29 -10.65 -7.06
CA ALA A 113 -15.01 -11.04 -6.47
C ALA A 113 -13.94 -11.17 -7.58
N PHE A 114 -12.74 -10.63 -7.34
CA PHE A 114 -11.63 -10.71 -8.31
C PHE A 114 -10.63 -11.83 -8.01
N ALA A 115 -10.83 -12.64 -6.96
CA ALA A 115 -10.02 -13.83 -6.70
C ALA A 115 -10.03 -14.76 -7.92
N GLY A 116 -8.83 -15.16 -8.37
CA GLY A 116 -8.65 -16.01 -9.56
C GLY A 116 -8.75 -15.26 -10.90
N MET A 117 -9.18 -13.99 -10.90
CA MET A 117 -9.13 -13.10 -12.08
C MET A 117 -7.94 -12.13 -12.03
N MET A 118 -7.51 -11.78 -10.83
CA MET A 118 -6.37 -10.89 -10.56
C MET A 118 -5.48 -11.52 -9.49
N THR A 119 -4.18 -11.32 -9.63
CA THR A 119 -3.18 -11.60 -8.59
C THR A 119 -3.30 -10.61 -7.44
N ASP A 120 -2.75 -10.98 -6.28
CA ASP A 120 -2.75 -10.10 -5.12
C ASP A 120 -1.94 -8.81 -5.38
N GLU A 121 -0.89 -8.89 -6.18
CA GLU A 121 -0.08 -7.77 -6.64
C GLU A 121 -0.88 -6.81 -7.51
N GLU A 122 -1.69 -7.32 -8.43
CA GLU A 122 -2.57 -6.53 -9.29
C GLU A 122 -3.67 -5.83 -8.47
N ILE A 123 -4.26 -6.52 -7.50
CA ILE A 123 -5.23 -5.92 -6.57
C ILE A 123 -4.55 -4.80 -5.75
N ARG A 124 -3.34 -5.03 -5.23
CA ARG A 124 -2.58 -3.99 -4.54
C ARG A 124 -2.23 -2.83 -5.45
N ALA A 125 -1.90 -3.08 -6.72
CA ALA A 125 -1.58 -2.04 -7.69
C ALA A 125 -2.80 -1.15 -7.98
N VAL A 126 -3.99 -1.72 -8.21
CA VAL A 126 -5.20 -0.91 -8.45
C VAL A 126 -5.58 -0.09 -7.23
N LEU A 127 -5.50 -0.65 -6.02
CA LEU A 127 -5.74 0.11 -4.78
C LEU A 127 -4.70 1.23 -4.61
N THR A 128 -3.44 0.96 -4.95
CA THR A 128 -2.38 1.98 -4.93
C THR A 128 -2.67 3.13 -5.89
N PHE A 129 -3.16 2.83 -7.09
CA PHE A 129 -3.62 3.86 -8.04
C PHE A 129 -4.77 4.68 -7.46
N ILE A 130 -5.83 4.04 -6.97
CA ILE A 130 -6.99 4.74 -6.36
C ILE A 130 -6.51 5.67 -5.24
N LYS A 131 -5.70 5.18 -4.31
CA LYS A 131 -5.12 5.95 -3.19
C LYS A 131 -4.31 7.16 -3.66
N SER A 132 -3.62 7.05 -4.79
CA SER A 132 -2.82 8.15 -5.34
C SER A 132 -3.65 9.34 -5.85
N THR A 133 -4.94 9.13 -6.11
CA THR A 133 -5.86 10.18 -6.61
C THR A 133 -6.46 11.04 -5.52
N TRP A 134 -6.43 10.57 -4.26
CA TRP A 134 -7.05 11.28 -3.15
C TRP A 134 -6.25 12.51 -2.75
N PRO A 135 -6.90 13.60 -2.29
CA PRO A 135 -6.20 14.71 -1.66
C PRO A 135 -5.48 14.28 -0.37
N GLU A 136 -4.57 15.13 0.11
CA GLU A 136 -3.70 14.81 1.25
C GLU A 136 -4.49 14.41 2.50
N ARG A 137 -5.61 15.10 2.79
CA ARG A 137 -6.45 14.81 3.96
C ARG A 137 -6.97 13.37 3.95
N GLU A 138 -7.56 12.94 2.85
CA GLU A 138 -8.13 11.60 2.68
C GLU A 138 -7.03 10.53 2.71
N ARG A 139 -5.87 10.79 2.08
CA ARG A 139 -4.71 9.88 2.16
C ARG A 139 -4.21 9.70 3.58
N GLN A 140 -4.07 10.79 4.34
CA GLN A 140 -3.63 10.74 5.73
C GLN A 140 -4.63 9.99 6.62
N TYR A 141 -5.93 10.26 6.45
CA TYR A 141 -6.97 9.55 7.17
C TYR A 141 -6.91 8.04 6.88
N GLN A 142 -6.80 7.66 5.61
CA GLN A 142 -6.76 6.25 5.23
C GLN A 142 -5.49 5.54 5.74
N ALA A 143 -4.35 6.23 5.73
CA ALA A 143 -3.10 5.72 6.28
C ALA A 143 -3.22 5.47 7.80
N GLU A 144 -3.89 6.35 8.54
CA GLU A 144 -4.19 6.16 9.96
C GLU A 144 -5.08 4.92 10.19
N MET A 145 -6.14 4.75 9.40
CA MET A 145 -7.00 3.56 9.49
C MET A 145 -6.22 2.27 9.24
N SER A 146 -5.36 2.27 8.22
CA SER A 146 -4.51 1.13 7.88
C SER A 146 -3.48 0.82 8.98
N ARG A 147 -2.92 1.86 9.62
CA ARG A 147 -2.00 1.68 10.75
C ARG A 147 -2.71 1.01 11.93
N ARG A 148 -3.92 1.46 12.28
CA ARG A 148 -4.73 0.87 13.36
C ARG A 148 -5.08 -0.59 13.09
N GLU A 149 -5.43 -0.93 11.84
CA GLU A 149 -5.70 -2.31 11.45
C GLU A 149 -4.45 -3.20 11.68
N GLN A 150 -3.26 -2.71 11.29
CA GLN A 150 -2.00 -3.44 11.48
C GLN A 150 -1.64 -3.59 12.95
N GLU A 151 -1.78 -2.54 13.76
CA GLU A 151 -1.56 -2.57 15.21
C GLU A 151 -2.49 -3.61 15.86
N GLN A 152 -3.78 -3.61 15.53
CA GLN A 152 -4.72 -4.60 16.05
C GLN A 152 -4.34 -6.02 15.64
N ALA A 153 -4.01 -6.25 14.36
CA ALA A 153 -3.59 -7.57 13.88
C ALA A 153 -2.30 -8.08 14.55
N GLN A 154 -1.40 -7.17 14.95
CA GLN A 154 -0.20 -7.51 15.73
C GLN A 154 -0.55 -7.90 17.16
N LEU A 155 -1.47 -7.16 17.81
CA LEU A 155 -1.96 -7.48 19.15
C LEU A 155 -2.66 -8.85 19.18
N ASP A 156 -3.50 -9.15 18.19
CA ASP A 156 -4.22 -10.42 18.10
C ASP A 156 -3.29 -11.62 17.86
N ARG A 157 -2.11 -11.39 17.28
CA ARG A 157 -1.09 -12.42 17.04
C ARG A 157 -0.15 -12.61 18.25
N ALA A 158 -0.11 -11.67 19.18
CA ALA A 158 0.78 -11.76 20.33
C ALA A 158 0.41 -12.97 21.21
N PRO A 159 1.39 -13.76 21.69
CA PRO A 159 1.10 -14.86 22.61
C PRO A 159 0.46 -14.31 23.90
N PRO A 160 -0.47 -15.05 24.53
CA PRO A 160 -1.09 -14.63 25.78
C PRO A 160 -0.01 -14.39 26.86
N ASN A 161 -0.20 -13.33 27.65
CA ASN A 161 0.73 -12.98 28.72
C ASN A 161 0.83 -14.12 29.76
N PRO A 162 2.02 -14.71 29.99
CA PRO A 162 2.18 -15.82 30.95
C PRO A 162 1.85 -15.42 32.41
N SER A 163 1.74 -14.13 32.72
CA SER A 163 1.38 -13.63 34.05
C SER A 163 -0.14 -13.61 34.35
N SER A 164 -1.02 -13.92 33.38
CA SER A 164 -2.48 -13.92 33.62
C SER A 164 -3.04 -15.25 34.15
N THR A 165 -2.23 -16.31 34.25
CA THR A 165 -2.70 -17.67 34.59
C THR A 165 -2.68 -18.01 36.09
N GLY A 166 -2.54 -17.03 37.00
CA GLY A 166 -2.23 -17.30 38.41
C GLY A 166 -3.05 -16.55 39.45
N LYS A 167 -4.35 -16.26 39.23
CA LYS A 167 -5.19 -15.58 40.25
C LYS A 167 -6.62 -16.12 40.44
N HIS A 168 -6.87 -17.39 40.14
CA HIS A 168 -8.09 -18.08 40.59
C HIS A 168 -7.73 -19.42 41.21
N GLY A 169 -7.43 -19.39 42.51
CA GLY A 169 -7.10 -20.56 43.30
C GLY A 169 -6.92 -20.16 44.75
N LEU A 170 -8.05 -20.07 45.45
CA LEU A 170 -8.31 -20.43 46.86
C LEU A 170 -9.74 -20.01 47.21
#